data_AF-A0A936UEL9-F1
#
_entry.id   AF-A0A936UEL9-F1
#
_cell.length_a   1.000
_cell.length_b   1.000
_cell.length_c   1.000
_cell.angle_alpha   90.00
_cell.angle_beta   90.00
_cell.angle_gamma   90.00
#
_symmetry.space_group_name_H-M   'P 1'
#
loop_
_entity.id
_entity.type
_entity.pdbx_description
1 polymer ?
#
loop_
_entity_poly.entity_id
_entity_poly.type
_entity_poly.pdbx_seq_one_letter_code
_entity_poly.pdbx_strand_id
1 'polypeptide(L)'
;MDVKDYTLRDRDGKDVKLSEMFGEKDHLILIHNMGKGCPYCTMWADGFKDTYKEIEKKASFVLVSPDKPEVHKEFAEAHGWNYRSYSANGTDFILTWDMISLRTVSIITGREFPFFIRMRMEILKELQRFFRSGRFLL
;
A
#
# COMPACT_ATOMS: atom_id res chain seq x y z
N MET A 1 -9.77 -10.90 -14.15
CA MET A 1 -9.64 -9.50 -14.58
C MET A 1 -8.21 -9.12 -14.26
N ASP A 2 -7.39 -8.98 -15.29
CA ASP A 2 -5.97 -8.69 -15.11
C ASP A 2 -5.84 -7.25 -14.64
N VAL A 3 -5.16 -7.05 -13.51
CA VAL A 3 -4.78 -5.72 -13.07
C VAL A 3 -3.68 -5.22 -14.02
N LYS A 4 -3.79 -3.98 -14.50
CA LYS A 4 -2.76 -3.39 -15.36
C LYS A 4 -1.45 -3.22 -14.58
N ASP A 5 -0.31 -3.49 -15.22
CA ASP A 5 1.01 -3.21 -14.61
C ASP A 5 1.34 -1.72 -14.78
N TYR A 6 0.90 -0.91 -13.82
CA TYR A 6 1.06 0.55 -13.86
C TYR A 6 2.51 0.97 -13.61
N THR A 7 2.98 1.95 -14.38
CA THR A 7 4.19 2.69 -14.06
C THR A 7 3.84 3.87 -13.17
N LEU A 8 4.32 3.85 -11.92
CA LEU A 8 4.19 4.92 -10.93
C LEU A 8 5.56 5.56 -10.69
N ARG A 9 5.64 6.59 -9.84
CA ARG A 9 6.91 7.26 -9.52
C ARG A 9 7.29 7.08 -8.06
N ASP A 10 8.55 6.80 -7.78
CA ASP A 10 9.06 6.82 -6.41
C ASP A 10 9.27 8.25 -5.88
N ARG A 11 9.84 8.37 -4.68
CA ARG A 11 10.08 9.67 -4.02
C ARG A 11 11.08 10.54 -4.80
N ASP A 12 12.00 9.94 -5.55
CA ASP A 12 12.99 10.67 -6.34
C ASP A 12 12.50 10.91 -7.78
N GLY A 13 11.22 10.63 -8.04
CA GLY A 13 10.57 10.86 -9.33
C GLY A 13 10.89 9.79 -10.38
N LYS A 14 11.57 8.70 -10.01
CA LYS A 14 11.91 7.62 -10.92
C LYS A 14 10.69 6.73 -11.16
N ASP A 15 10.49 6.37 -12.42
CA ASP A 15 9.45 5.44 -12.85
C ASP A 15 9.72 4.02 -12.31
N VAL A 16 8.69 3.39 -11.72
CA VAL A 16 8.68 2.05 -11.13
C VAL A 16 7.36 1.36 -11.47
N LYS A 17 7.41 0.13 -11.96
CA LYS A 17 6.21 -0.66 -12.26
C LYS A 17 5.60 -1.26 -10.99
N LEU A 18 4.28 -1.47 -11.01
CA LEU A 18 3.56 -2.13 -9.94
C LEU A 18 4.09 -3.54 -9.65
N SER A 19 4.43 -4.29 -10.70
CA SER A 19 5.06 -5.61 -10.59
C SER A 19 6.40 -5.58 -9.84
N GLU A 20 7.19 -4.51 -9.99
CA GLU A 20 8.48 -4.35 -9.30
C GLU A 20 8.29 -4.08 -7.79
N MET A 21 7.11 -3.58 -7.37
CA MET A 21 6.84 -3.27 -5.97
C MET A 21 6.78 -4.51 -5.08
N PHE A 22 6.53 -5.70 -5.66
CA PHE A 22 6.60 -6.98 -4.95
C PHE A 22 8.01 -7.26 -4.41
N GLY A 23 9.06 -6.76 -5.06
CA GLY A 23 10.44 -7.09 -4.72
C GLY A 23 10.65 -8.60 -4.67
N GLU A 24 11.22 -9.08 -3.57
CA GLU A 24 11.48 -10.51 -3.34
C GLU A 24 10.29 -11.28 -2.76
N LYS A 25 9.16 -10.61 -2.48
CA LYS A 25 7.97 -11.24 -1.86
C LYS A 25 6.98 -11.73 -2.91
N ASP A 26 6.13 -12.68 -2.52
CA ASP A 26 5.05 -13.20 -3.36
C ASP A 26 3.73 -12.41 -3.20
N HIS A 27 3.68 -11.56 -2.17
CA HIS A 27 2.51 -10.80 -1.80
C HIS A 27 2.88 -9.33 -1.60
N LEU A 28 1.96 -8.44 -1.98
CA LEU A 28 2.07 -7.00 -1.88
C LEU A 28 0.84 -6.44 -1.17
N ILE A 29 1.04 -5.78 -0.03
CA ILE A 29 0.06 -4.93 0.62
C ILE A 29 0.26 -3.51 0.07
N LEU A 30 -0.74 -3.01 -0.63
CA LEU A 30 -0.75 -1.70 -1.25
C LEU A 30 -1.85 -0.82 -0.62
N ILE A 31 -1.43 0.25 0.03
CA ILE A 31 -2.33 1.23 0.62
C ILE A 31 -2.69 2.28 -0.44
N HIS A 32 -3.96 2.35 -0.82
CA HIS A 32 -4.47 3.49 -1.57
C HIS A 32 -4.68 4.65 -0.61
N ASN A 33 -3.94 5.73 -0.81
CA ASN A 33 -3.99 6.92 0.02
C ASN A 33 -4.38 8.11 -0.85
N MET A 34 -5.36 8.91 -0.42
CA MET A 34 -5.80 10.08 -1.21
C MET A 34 -4.83 11.27 -1.12
N GLY A 35 -3.68 11.08 -0.49
CA GLY A 35 -2.62 12.07 -0.37
C GLY A 35 -2.85 13.07 0.76
N LYS A 36 -2.05 14.13 0.73
CA LYS A 36 -1.99 15.22 1.73
C LYS A 36 -3.35 15.87 1.99
N GLY A 37 -4.25 15.87 1.01
CA GLY A 37 -5.60 16.45 1.13
C GLY A 37 -6.58 15.64 2.00
N CYS A 38 -6.22 14.43 2.45
CA CYS A 38 -7.10 13.53 3.20
C CYS A 38 -6.57 13.27 4.62
N PRO A 39 -7.03 14.01 5.65
CA PRO A 39 -6.56 13.84 7.03
C PRO A 39 -6.74 12.43 7.59
N TYR A 40 -7.84 11.76 7.23
CA TYR A 40 -8.08 10.38 7.66
C TYR A 40 -7.07 9.41 7.02
N CYS A 41 -6.71 9.61 5.76
CA CYS A 41 -5.71 8.82 5.06
C CYS A 41 -4.33 9.00 5.69
N THR A 42 -3.99 10.23 6.08
CA THR A 42 -2.78 10.56 6.85
C THR A 42 -2.76 9.82 8.18
N MET A 43 -3.85 9.88 8.96
CA MET A 43 -3.95 9.18 10.26
C MET A 43 -3.68 7.67 10.12
N TRP A 44 -4.23 7.00 9.11
CA TRP A 44 -3.95 5.58 8.87
C TRP A 44 -2.52 5.31 8.43
N ALA A 45 -1.98 6.15 7.55
CA ALA A 45 -0.60 6.04 7.09
C ALA A 45 0.41 6.22 8.24
N ASP A 46 0.14 7.14 9.18
CA ASP A 46 0.91 7.33 10.39
C ASP A 46 0.88 6.08 11.28
N GLY A 47 -0.27 5.41 11.39
CA GLY A 47 -0.43 4.19 12.18
C GLY A 47 0.44 3.00 11.75
N PHE A 48 0.92 2.99 10.49
CA PHE A 48 1.81 1.93 9.99
C PHE A 48 3.30 2.19 10.25
N LYS A 49 3.69 3.41 10.64
CA LYS A 49 5.08 3.83 10.80
C LYS A 49 5.93 2.87 11.64
N ASP A 50 5.35 2.35 12.72
CA ASP A 50 6.07 1.50 13.68
C ASP A 50 5.87 0.00 13.42
N THR A 51 4.91 -0.38 12.56
CA THR A 51 4.49 -1.78 12.38
C THR A 51 4.79 -2.35 10.99
N TYR A 52 5.05 -1.51 9.98
CA TYR A 52 5.23 -1.97 8.60
C TYR A 52 6.36 -2.99 8.44
N LYS A 53 7.44 -2.91 9.23
CA LYS A 53 8.55 -3.87 9.16
C LYS A 53 8.13 -5.29 9.53
N GLU A 54 7.20 -5.43 10.46
CA GLU A 54 6.64 -6.73 10.84
C GLU A 54 5.78 -7.31 9.72
N ILE A 55 5.08 -6.45 8.98
CA ILE A 55 4.35 -6.82 7.76
C ILE A 55 5.34 -7.26 6.68
N GLU A 56 6.42 -6.50 6.46
CA GLU A 56 7.46 -6.77 5.45
C GLU A 56 8.20 -8.09 5.64
N LYS A 57 8.15 -8.69 6.84
CA LYS A 57 8.61 -10.07 7.03
C LYS A 57 7.84 -11.06 6.13
N LYS A 58 6.54 -10.82 5.93
CA LYS A 58 5.61 -11.74 5.24
C LYS A 58 5.19 -11.27 3.85
N ALA A 59 5.04 -9.96 3.62
CA ALA A 59 4.57 -9.40 2.36
C ALA A 59 5.17 -8.01 2.13
N SER A 60 5.44 -7.63 0.89
CA SER A 60 5.86 -6.27 0.56
C SER A 60 4.80 -5.27 0.99
N PHE A 61 5.19 -4.11 1.54
CA PHE A 61 4.27 -3.08 1.98
C PHE A 61 4.58 -1.76 1.27
N VAL A 62 3.58 -1.18 0.61
CA VAL A 62 3.73 0.09 -0.10
C VAL A 62 2.50 0.97 0.07
N LEU A 63 2.69 2.27 -0.05
CA LEU A 63 1.61 3.26 -0.10
C LEU A 63 1.65 4.02 -1.42
N VAL A 64 0.51 4.22 -2.05
CA VAL A 64 0.39 4.99 -3.29
C VAL A 64 -0.56 6.18 -3.11
N SER A 65 -0.16 7.36 -3.57
CA SER A 65 -0.98 8.58 -3.53
C SER A 65 -1.10 9.28 -4.88
N PRO A 66 -2.13 10.10 -5.12
CA PRO A 66 -2.25 10.90 -6.34
C PRO A 66 -1.37 12.16 -6.34
N ASP A 67 -0.74 12.48 -5.20
CA ASP A 67 0.11 13.65 -5.05
C ASP A 67 1.29 13.60 -6.01
N LYS A 68 1.76 14.77 -6.47
CA LYS A 68 2.99 14.86 -7.27
C LYS A 68 4.18 14.26 -6.50
N PRO A 69 5.18 13.65 -7.17
CA PRO A 69 6.30 12.99 -6.49
C PRO A 69 6.99 13.85 -5.43
N GLU A 70 7.20 15.14 -5.73
CA GLU A 70 7.87 16.08 -4.84
C GLU A 70 7.03 16.38 -3.59
N VAL A 71 5.71 16.60 -3.79
CA VAL A 71 4.76 16.82 -2.70
C VAL A 71 4.64 15.58 -1.81
N HIS A 72 4.59 14.40 -2.43
CA HIS A 72 4.50 13.12 -1.73
C HIS A 72 5.77 12.84 -0.91
N LYS A 73 6.95 13.14 -1.47
CA LYS A 73 8.23 13.01 -0.77
C LYS A 73 8.27 13.90 0.47
N GLU A 74 8.01 15.20 0.30
CA GLU A 74 8.00 16.16 1.41
C GLU A 74 7.01 15.73 2.50
N PHE A 75 5.82 15.27 2.11
CA PHE A 75 4.80 14.85 3.06
C PHE A 75 5.18 13.58 3.82
N ALA A 76 5.69 12.57 3.12
CA ALA A 76 6.15 11.34 3.74
C ALA A 76 7.34 11.58 4.70
N GLU A 77 8.26 12.47 4.34
CA GLU A 77 9.39 12.86 5.20
C GLU A 77 8.91 13.60 6.46
N ALA A 78 7.98 14.55 6.32
CA ALA A 78 7.42 15.29 7.45
C ALA A 78 6.69 14.39 8.47
N HIS A 79 6.06 13.31 8.01
CA HIS A 79 5.39 12.33 8.87
C HIS A 79 6.32 11.18 9.33
N GLY A 80 7.54 11.12 8.82
CA GLY A 80 8.50 10.05 9.12
C GLY A 80 8.06 8.68 8.59
N TRP A 81 7.40 8.64 7.44
CA TRP A 81 7.03 7.41 6.76
C TRP A 81 8.28 6.80 6.11
N ASN A 82 8.84 5.78 6.76
CA ASN A 82 10.06 5.11 6.30
C ASN A 82 9.82 3.87 5.41
N TYR A 83 8.56 3.55 5.13
CA TYR A 83 8.19 2.50 4.18
C TYR A 83 8.17 3.02 2.74
N ARG A 84 8.25 2.11 1.76
CA ARG A 84 8.18 2.47 0.34
C ARG A 84 6.86 3.13 0.00
N SER A 85 6.92 4.22 -0.76
CA SER A 85 5.72 4.93 -1.20
C SER A 85 5.91 5.55 -2.58
N TYR A 86 4.83 5.63 -3.34
CA TYR A 86 4.83 6.01 -4.75
C TYR A 86 3.76 7.04 -5.07
N SER A 87 4.03 7.87 -6.07
CA SER A 87 3.10 8.80 -6.69
C SER A 87 2.48 8.17 -7.92
N ALA A 88 1.14 8.17 -7.95
CA ALA A 88 0.31 7.84 -9.11
C ALA A 88 -0.08 9.09 -9.91
N ASN A 89 0.57 10.22 -9.69
CA ASN A 89 0.26 11.46 -10.38
C ASN A 89 0.39 11.30 -11.90
N GLY A 90 -0.62 11.77 -12.64
CA GLY A 90 -0.67 11.63 -14.10
C GLY A 90 -1.11 10.25 -14.60
N THR A 91 -1.50 9.34 -13.70
CA THR A 91 -2.09 8.04 -14.04
C THR A 91 -3.55 7.98 -13.61
N ASP A 92 -4.31 7.03 -14.17
CA ASP A 92 -5.66 6.69 -13.73
C ASP A 92 -5.66 5.70 -12.55
N PHE A 93 -4.50 5.29 -12.02
CA PHE A 93 -4.39 4.24 -10.98
C PHE A 93 -5.34 4.46 -9.81
N ILE A 94 -5.33 5.63 -9.19
CA ILE A 94 -6.19 5.90 -8.02
C ILE A 94 -7.67 5.85 -8.40
N LEU A 95 -8.06 6.35 -9.58
CA LEU A 95 -9.45 6.37 -10.03
C LEU A 95 -9.95 4.97 -10.45
N THR A 96 -9.16 4.22 -11.23
CA THR A 96 -9.49 2.86 -11.64
C THR A 96 -9.66 1.96 -10.42
N TRP A 97 -8.80 2.13 -9.41
CA TRP A 97 -8.87 1.33 -8.20
C TRP A 97 -9.94 1.79 -7.22
N ASP A 98 -10.20 3.09 -7.07
CA ASP A 98 -11.29 3.61 -6.23
C ASP A 98 -12.66 3.15 -6.73
N MET A 99 -12.81 2.95 -8.04
CA MET A 99 -14.02 2.38 -8.63
C MET A 99 -14.21 0.88 -8.33
N ILE A 100 -13.14 0.15 -8.04
CA ILE A 100 -13.16 -1.30 -7.75
C ILE A 100 -13.10 -1.58 -6.24
N SER A 101 -12.47 -0.69 -5.47
CA SER A 101 -12.17 -0.79 -4.05
C SER A 101 -12.75 0.42 -3.32
N LEU A 102 -13.83 0.22 -2.59
CA LEU A 102 -14.40 1.21 -1.68
C LEU A 102 -13.34 1.66 -0.64
N ARG A 103 -12.54 2.71 -0.88
CA ARG A 103 -11.68 3.38 0.12
C ARG A 103 -10.91 2.42 1.06
N THR A 104 -10.27 1.37 0.53
CA THR A 104 -9.67 0.30 1.36
C THR A 104 -8.18 0.07 1.05
N VAL A 105 -7.47 -0.43 2.06
CA VAL A 105 -6.20 -1.17 1.93
C VAL A 105 -6.37 -2.34 0.96
N SER A 106 -5.61 -2.36 -0.13
CA SER A 106 -5.60 -3.47 -1.07
C SER A 106 -4.48 -4.45 -0.68
N ILE A 107 -4.78 -5.75 -0.65
CA ILE A 107 -3.76 -6.78 -0.54
C ILE A 107 -3.77 -7.54 -1.86
N ILE A 108 -2.68 -7.41 -2.60
CA ILE A 108 -2.45 -8.05 -3.89
C ILE A 108 -1.61 -9.30 -3.62
N THR A 109 -2.21 -10.48 -3.78
CA THR A 109 -1.54 -11.77 -3.58
C THR A 109 -1.21 -12.42 -4.93
N GLY A 110 0.07 -12.77 -5.14
CA GLY A 110 0.54 -13.48 -6.33
C GLY A 110 1.26 -12.56 -7.31
N ARG A 111 2.43 -12.99 -7.81
CA ARG A 111 3.15 -12.33 -8.92
C ARG A 111 2.53 -12.63 -10.29
N GLU A 112 1.80 -13.73 -10.39
CA GLU A 112 0.94 -14.05 -11.52
C GLU A 112 -0.41 -13.35 -11.29
N PHE A 113 -0.63 -12.29 -12.06
CA PHE A 113 -1.93 -11.63 -12.18
C PHE A 113 -2.85 -12.61 -12.91
N PRO A 114 -3.54 -13.54 -12.23
CA PRO A 114 -4.85 -13.25 -11.65
C PRO A 114 -5.21 -14.13 -10.44
N PHE A 115 -5.33 -13.57 -9.23
CA PHE A 115 -6.21 -14.16 -8.23
C PHE A 115 -6.79 -13.06 -7.35
N PHE A 116 -7.86 -12.43 -7.85
CA PHE A 116 -8.70 -11.52 -7.08
C PHE A 116 -9.51 -12.35 -6.08
N ILE A 117 -8.85 -12.94 -5.08
CA ILE A 117 -9.55 -13.57 -3.96
C ILE A 117 -10.27 -12.44 -3.24
N ARG A 118 -11.60 -12.48 -3.25
CA ARG A 118 -12.48 -12.57 -2.08
C ARG A 118 -11.81 -12.43 -0.69
N MET A 119 -10.96 -11.45 -0.48
CA MET A 119 -10.19 -11.32 0.75
C MET A 119 -10.79 -10.25 1.65
N ARG A 120 -12.12 -10.25 1.72
CA ARG A 120 -12.86 -9.35 2.61
C ARG A 120 -12.99 -9.89 4.04
N MET A 121 -12.70 -11.18 4.27
CA MET A 121 -12.98 -11.81 5.57
C MET A 121 -11.86 -12.69 6.11
N GLU A 122 -11.08 -13.41 5.28
CA GLU A 122 -10.11 -14.38 5.81
C GLU A 122 -8.82 -13.73 6.28
N ILE A 123 -8.21 -12.84 5.51
CA ILE A 123 -7.05 -12.07 6.01
C ILE A 123 -7.47 -11.07 7.09
N LEU A 124 -8.68 -10.51 7.05
CA LEU A 124 -9.16 -9.72 8.17
C LEU A 124 -9.29 -10.58 9.44
N LYS A 125 -9.75 -11.83 9.32
CA LYS A 125 -9.79 -12.80 10.43
C LYS A 125 -8.40 -13.25 10.87
N GLU A 126 -7.44 -13.38 9.97
CA GLU A 126 -6.06 -13.73 10.32
C GLU A 126 -5.30 -12.56 10.95
N LEU A 127 -5.45 -11.35 10.42
CA LEU A 127 -4.94 -10.13 11.04
C LEU A 127 -5.66 -9.89 12.37
N GLN A 128 -6.98 -10.04 12.46
CA GLN A 128 -7.69 -9.98 13.74
C GLN A 128 -7.28 -11.10 14.69
N ARG A 129 -6.96 -12.32 14.23
CA ARG A 129 -6.39 -13.39 15.06
C ARG A 129 -4.99 -13.02 15.52
N PHE A 130 -4.16 -12.48 14.64
CA PHE A 130 -2.82 -12.01 14.93
C PHE A 130 -2.86 -10.91 16.02
N PHE A 131 -3.72 -9.90 15.85
CA PHE A 131 -3.94 -8.82 16.82
C PHE A 131 -4.71 -9.25 18.09
N ARG A 132 -5.61 -10.25 18.04
CA ARG A 132 -6.31 -10.80 19.22
C ARG A 132 -5.46 -11.79 20.02
N SER A 133 -4.42 -12.37 19.43
CA SER A 133 -3.62 -13.41 20.09
C SER A 133 -2.69 -12.89 21.20
N GLY A 134 -2.59 -11.57 21.40
CA GLY A 134 -1.99 -10.99 22.60
C GLY A 134 -0.57 -11.45 22.91
N ARG A 135 0.22 -11.92 21.93
CA ARG A 135 1.66 -12.18 22.13
C ARG A 135 2.45 -10.89 21.99
N PHE A 136 2.16 -9.98 22.91
CA PHE A 136 3.09 -9.00 23.43
C PHE A 136 3.06 -9.18 24.94
N LEU A 137 3.84 -10.14 25.43
CA LEU A 137 4.43 -10.20 26.76
C LEU A 137 5.37 -11.42 26.76
N LEU A 138 6.65 -11.11 26.99
CA LEU A 138 7.86 -11.95 27.03
C LEU A 138 8.51 -12.25 25.67
#